data_AF-A0A434WG06-F1
#
_entry.id   AF-A0A434WG06-F1
#
_cell.length_a   1.000
_cell.length_b   1.000
_cell.length_c   1.000
_cell.angle_alpha   90.00
_cell.angle_beta   90.00
_cell.angle_gamma   90.00
#
_symmetry.space_group_name_H-M   'P 1'
#
loop_
_entity.id
_entity.type
_entity.pdbx_description
1 polymer ?
#
loop_
_entity_poly.entity_id
_entity_poly.type
_entity_poly.pdbx_seq_one_letter_code
_entity_poly.pdbx_strand_id
1 'polypeptide(L)'
;MIFGKSANKITKRYSEYDDSPKWTLLDNFNIQEEEKGDGSRPFVRKCLPKRLRVTLTSVQVINSFDWKKDLDETTASRGYDSRSRIEFDGTFDERITVFTMESGAVETFSEFKSGSICPTTRDEIGGKRNATLTDGIFSAGGRGPKVPDGGLMEGEPGRINHFPEEHSLLIALLVDEVVFDKLVNIVSRAASIQLTLLCELFEGEVSAALSGPGQSEYGLLLSEGKHYARARLDGITVFGNKPALVEYRYQPSDPDEAHISLEQSVASLDHRLQHILWALIAIAALLVMIILR
;
A
#
# COMPACT_ATOMS: atom_id res chain seq x y z
N MET A 1 48.92 10.22 -0.90
CA MET A 1 48.41 10.84 -2.15
C MET A 1 46.93 10.50 -2.24
N ILE A 2 46.10 11.55 -2.24
CA ILE A 2 44.67 11.67 -2.61
C ILE A 2 43.63 10.82 -1.86
N PHE A 3 42.88 11.54 -1.03
CA PHE A 3 41.62 11.20 -0.38
C PHE A 3 40.49 10.96 -1.41
N GLY A 4 39.72 9.90 -1.24
CA GLY A 4 38.40 9.73 -1.85
C GLY A 4 37.30 9.91 -0.80
N LYS A 5 37.09 11.14 -0.33
CA LYS A 5 35.85 11.48 0.39
C LYS A 5 34.72 11.50 -0.64
N SER A 6 33.92 10.44 -0.70
CA SER A 6 32.59 10.53 -1.31
C SER A 6 31.73 11.39 -0.39
N ALA A 7 31.65 12.67 -0.70
CA ALA A 7 30.71 13.57 -0.09
C ALA A 7 29.31 13.18 -0.60
N ASN A 8 28.60 12.35 0.16
CA ASN A 8 27.14 12.29 0.08
C ASN A 8 26.63 13.67 0.51
N LYS A 9 26.46 14.54 -0.48
CA LYS A 9 25.78 15.81 -0.32
C LYS A 9 24.30 15.48 -0.13
N ILE A 10 23.91 15.21 1.11
CA ILE A 10 22.51 15.16 1.52
C ILE A 10 21.99 16.57 1.26
N THR A 11 21.37 16.75 0.08
CA THR A 11 20.61 17.95 -0.20
C THR A 11 19.40 17.83 0.71
N LYS A 12 19.40 18.54 1.85
CA LYS A 12 18.17 18.73 2.64
C LYS A 12 17.12 19.24 1.66
N ARG A 13 16.19 18.39 1.25
CA ARG A 13 15.01 18.84 0.53
C ARG A 13 14.11 19.41 1.61
N TYR A 14 13.89 20.72 1.55
CA TYR A 14 12.90 21.39 2.37
C TYR A 14 11.54 20.76 2.12
N SER A 15 10.81 20.47 3.19
CA SER A 15 9.43 20.03 3.11
C SER A 15 8.54 21.26 2.97
N GLU A 16 7.47 21.18 2.18
CA GLU A 16 6.45 22.23 2.19
C GLU A 16 5.81 22.44 3.59
N TYR A 17 5.88 21.42 4.46
CA TYR A 17 5.34 21.46 5.82
C TYR A 17 6.30 22.08 6.84
N ASP A 18 7.51 22.47 6.45
CA ASP A 18 8.44 23.23 7.32
C ASP A 18 7.84 24.59 7.74
N ASP A 19 6.94 25.15 6.93
CA ASP A 19 6.27 26.41 7.18
C ASP A 19 5.02 26.30 8.09
N SER A 20 4.65 25.09 8.54
CA SER A 20 3.44 24.89 9.35
C SER A 20 3.34 25.70 10.65
N PRO A 21 4.44 26.11 11.33
CA PRO A 21 4.35 26.99 12.50
C PRO A 21 3.79 28.39 12.21
N LYS A 22 3.72 28.78 10.94
CA LYS A 22 3.12 30.04 10.49
C LYS A 22 1.65 29.87 10.08
N TRP A 23 1.10 28.67 10.19
CA TRP A 23 -0.26 28.36 9.77
C TRP A 23 -1.19 28.26 10.97
N THR A 24 -2.47 28.48 10.74
CA THR A 24 -3.51 28.36 11.76
C THR A 24 -4.36 27.12 11.50
N LEU A 25 -4.45 26.22 12.48
CA LEU A 25 -5.36 25.08 12.42
C LEU A 25 -6.78 25.56 12.70
N LEU A 26 -7.67 25.47 11.71
CA LEU A 26 -9.08 25.83 11.87
C LEU A 26 -9.87 24.67 12.48
N ASP A 27 -9.59 23.46 12.00
CA ASP A 27 -10.07 22.19 12.53
C ASP A 27 -9.14 21.05 12.05
N ASN A 28 -9.42 19.80 12.45
CA ASN A 28 -8.60 18.62 12.12
C ASN A 28 -8.47 18.31 10.61
N PHE A 29 -9.20 19.01 9.74
CA PHE A 29 -9.22 18.83 8.30
C PHE A 29 -8.96 20.11 7.51
N ASN A 30 -8.84 21.27 8.17
CA ASN A 30 -8.66 22.55 7.50
C ASN A 30 -7.57 23.37 8.20
N ILE A 31 -6.54 23.74 7.43
CA ILE A 31 -5.43 24.60 7.86
C ILE A 31 -5.47 25.86 7.03
N GLN A 32 -5.45 27.03 7.67
CA GLN A 32 -5.31 28.31 7.01
C GLN A 32 -3.84 28.73 6.98
N GLU A 33 -3.32 28.99 5.78
CA GLU A 33 -2.00 29.60 5.61
C GLU A 33 -2.13 31.12 5.72
N GLU A 34 -1.16 31.76 6.38
CA GLU A 34 -1.08 33.23 6.43
C GLU A 34 -0.96 33.80 5.01
N GLU A 35 -1.60 34.95 4.78
CA GLU A 35 -1.49 35.67 3.52
C GLU A 35 -0.01 35.99 3.25
N LYS A 36 0.54 35.45 2.17
CA LYS A 36 1.76 36.01 1.60
C LYS A 36 1.39 37.43 1.21
N GLY A 37 2.11 38.43 1.72
CA GLY A 37 1.73 39.85 1.71
C GLY A 37 1.61 40.54 0.33
N ASP A 38 1.21 39.83 -0.72
CA ASP A 38 0.92 40.33 -2.06
C ASP A 38 -0.58 40.55 -2.33
N GLY A 39 -1.43 40.45 -1.31
CA GLY A 39 -2.89 40.58 -1.44
C GLY A 39 -3.55 39.35 -2.06
N SER A 40 -2.85 38.22 -2.13
CA SER A 40 -3.45 36.92 -2.42
C SER A 40 -4.41 36.51 -1.30
N ARG A 41 -5.53 35.89 -1.69
CA ARG A 41 -6.55 35.41 -0.73
C ARG A 41 -5.91 34.39 0.25
N PRO A 42 -6.42 34.27 1.49
CA PRO A 42 -6.00 33.21 2.38
C PRO A 42 -6.24 31.84 1.73
N PHE A 43 -5.21 31.01 1.68
CA PHE A 43 -5.31 29.64 1.19
C PHE A 43 -5.67 28.71 2.35
N VAL A 44 -6.72 27.91 2.17
CA VAL A 44 -7.10 26.87 3.13
C VAL A 44 -6.71 25.52 2.56
N ARG A 45 -5.72 24.90 3.19
CA ARG A 45 -5.28 23.55 2.90
C ARG A 45 -6.22 22.57 3.59
N LYS A 46 -6.74 21.62 2.81
CA LYS A 46 -7.74 20.66 3.26
C LYS A 46 -7.15 19.25 3.33
N CYS A 47 -7.48 18.52 4.39
CA CYS A 47 -7.21 17.09 4.53
C CYS A 47 -8.30 16.31 3.79
N LEU A 48 -7.94 15.69 2.69
CA LEU A 48 -8.88 15.14 1.72
C LEU A 48 -8.42 13.75 1.26
N PRO A 49 -9.30 12.91 0.68
CA PRO A 49 -8.90 11.68 0.02
C PRO A 49 -7.87 11.97 -1.09
N LYS A 50 -6.68 11.40 -0.94
CA LYS A 50 -5.56 11.43 -1.88
C LYS A 50 -5.20 10.03 -2.29
N ARG A 51 -4.70 9.90 -3.52
CA ARG A 51 -4.18 8.64 -4.02
C ARG A 51 -2.72 8.53 -3.64
N LEU A 52 -2.35 7.41 -3.02
CA LEU A 52 -0.97 7.09 -2.67
C LEU A 52 -0.60 5.77 -3.36
N ARG A 53 0.50 5.74 -4.09
CA ARG A 53 1.01 4.51 -4.71
C ARG A 53 2.11 3.91 -3.86
N VAL A 54 2.00 2.61 -3.64
CA VAL A 54 2.90 1.85 -2.78
C VAL A 54 3.45 0.67 -3.55
N THR A 55 4.75 0.66 -3.80
CA THR A 55 5.43 -0.50 -4.38
C THR A 55 5.90 -1.42 -3.26
N LEU A 56 5.39 -2.65 -3.24
CA LEU A 56 5.73 -3.64 -2.21
C LEU A 56 7.15 -4.16 -2.42
N THR A 57 7.96 -4.11 -1.37
CA THR A 57 9.36 -4.58 -1.38
C THR A 57 9.49 -5.95 -0.71
N SER A 58 8.64 -6.23 0.27
CA SER A 58 8.48 -7.51 0.93
C SER A 58 6.99 -7.81 1.07
N VAL A 59 6.60 -9.08 0.89
CA VAL A 59 5.22 -9.49 1.09
C VAL A 59 5.17 -10.95 1.54
N GLN A 60 4.38 -11.22 2.56
CA GLN A 60 4.18 -12.56 3.10
C GLN A 60 2.71 -12.78 3.47
N VAL A 61 2.22 -14.00 3.22
CA VAL A 61 0.91 -14.44 3.69
C VAL A 61 1.15 -15.20 4.99
N ILE A 62 0.51 -14.75 6.06
CA ILE A 62 0.56 -15.39 7.38
C ILE A 62 -0.79 -16.03 7.66
N ASN A 63 -0.75 -17.32 7.94
CA ASN A 63 -1.90 -18.06 8.44
C ASN A 63 -1.59 -18.45 9.88
N SER A 64 -2.39 -17.95 10.82
CA SER A 64 -2.34 -18.30 12.24
C SER A 64 -3.53 -19.18 12.60
N PHE A 65 -3.30 -20.19 13.44
CA PHE A 65 -4.30 -21.12 13.92
C PHE A 65 -4.31 -21.10 15.45
N ASP A 66 -5.40 -20.63 16.03
CA ASP A 66 -5.58 -20.58 17.49
C ASP A 66 -6.53 -21.69 17.92
N TRP A 67 -6.07 -22.58 18.80
CA TRP A 67 -6.93 -23.63 19.36
C TRP A 67 -8.09 -23.03 20.16
N LYS A 68 -9.31 -23.48 19.88
CA LYS A 68 -10.48 -23.07 20.64
C LYS A 68 -10.37 -23.65 22.04
N LYS A 69 -10.47 -22.78 23.05
CA LYS A 69 -10.40 -23.19 24.46
C LYS A 69 -11.60 -24.03 24.90
N ASP A 70 -12.75 -23.82 24.26
CA ASP A 70 -13.99 -24.52 24.53
C ASP A 70 -14.43 -25.25 23.24
N LEU A 71 -14.12 -26.54 23.18
CA LEU A 71 -14.64 -27.44 22.15
C LEU A 71 -16.07 -27.81 22.54
N ASP A 72 -17.07 -27.21 21.88
CA ASP A 72 -18.44 -27.68 22.00
C ASP A 72 -18.57 -29.01 21.23
N GLU A 73 -18.73 -30.12 21.96
CA GLU A 73 -18.81 -31.49 21.41
C GLU A 73 -19.98 -31.67 20.42
N THR A 74 -20.89 -30.70 20.34
CA THR A 74 -22.12 -30.77 19.55
C THR A 74 -22.02 -30.17 18.14
N THR A 75 -20.96 -29.42 17.82
CA THR A 75 -20.76 -28.89 16.46
C THR A 75 -19.54 -29.51 15.80
N ALA A 76 -19.71 -30.04 14.58
CA ALA A 76 -18.64 -30.50 13.69
C ALA A 76 -17.76 -29.34 13.17
N SER A 77 -17.41 -28.40 14.04
CA SER A 77 -16.56 -27.26 13.73
C SER A 77 -15.10 -27.65 14.00
N ARG A 78 -14.18 -27.13 13.17
CA ARG A 78 -12.74 -27.32 13.38
C ARG A 78 -12.37 -26.78 14.77
N GLY A 79 -11.55 -27.53 15.51
CA GLY A 79 -11.12 -27.18 16.87
C GLY A 79 -10.18 -25.98 17.00
N TYR A 80 -10.01 -25.22 15.93
CA TYR A 80 -9.17 -24.04 15.87
C TYR A 80 -9.87 -22.91 15.08
N ASP A 81 -9.55 -21.67 15.42
CA ASP A 81 -9.84 -20.49 14.63
C ASP A 81 -8.65 -20.22 13.70
N SER A 82 -8.90 -20.17 12.38
CA SER A 82 -7.90 -19.74 11.41
C SER A 82 -8.04 -18.25 11.15
N ARG A 83 -6.93 -17.51 11.25
CA ARG A 83 -6.85 -16.11 10.81
C ARG A 83 -5.74 -15.98 9.79
N SER A 84 -6.05 -15.30 8.70
CA SER A 84 -5.10 -15.06 7.61
C SER A 84 -4.88 -13.56 7.48
N ARG A 85 -3.63 -13.13 7.34
CA ARG A 85 -3.28 -11.75 7.04
C ARG A 85 -2.14 -11.69 6.04
N ILE A 86 -2.05 -10.61 5.28
CA ILE A 86 -0.91 -10.32 4.43
C ILE A 86 -0.09 -9.28 5.14
N GLU A 87 1.18 -9.56 5.41
CA GLU A 87 2.14 -8.56 5.88
C GLU A 87 3.04 -8.11 4.74
N PHE A 88 3.41 -6.84 4.74
CA PHE A 88 4.21 -6.27 3.67
C PHE A 88 5.04 -5.07 4.13
N ASP A 89 6.16 -4.88 3.44
CA ASP A 89 6.95 -3.64 3.47
C ASP A 89 6.79 -2.95 2.11
N GLY A 90 7.08 -1.65 2.07
CA GLY A 90 6.97 -0.95 0.79
C GLY A 90 7.64 0.40 0.74
N THR A 91 7.66 0.91 -0.48
CA THR A 91 8.12 2.25 -0.83
C THR A 91 6.96 3.04 -1.38
N PHE A 92 6.89 4.32 -1.03
CA PHE A 92 5.89 5.23 -1.57
C PHE A 92 6.44 5.90 -2.83
N ASP A 93 5.62 5.98 -3.89
CA ASP A 93 5.97 6.77 -5.08
C ASP A 93 5.94 8.28 -4.73
N GLU A 94 4.97 8.68 -3.90
CA GLU A 94 4.87 10.00 -3.26
C GLU A 94 5.53 10.02 -1.87
N ARG A 95 5.78 11.18 -1.26
CA ARG A 95 6.30 11.23 0.13
C ARG A 95 5.21 11.52 1.13
N ILE A 96 5.31 10.92 2.32
CA ILE A 96 4.48 11.31 3.48
C ILE A 96 5.37 12.07 4.45
N THR A 97 5.05 13.33 4.68
CA THR A 97 5.66 14.14 5.73
C THR A 97 4.72 14.26 6.92
N VAL A 98 5.19 13.80 8.06
CA VAL A 98 4.55 13.99 9.36
C VAL A 98 4.92 15.37 9.87
N PHE A 99 3.94 16.16 10.28
CA PHE A 99 4.16 17.54 10.73
C PHE A 99 3.25 17.90 11.90
N THR A 100 3.65 18.91 12.67
CA THR A 100 2.83 19.52 13.72
C THR A 100 2.59 20.99 13.40
N MET A 101 1.62 21.63 14.06
CA MET A 101 1.43 23.07 13.94
C MET A 101 2.46 23.89 14.72
N GLU A 102 3.26 23.27 15.59
CA GLU A 102 4.22 23.98 16.45
C GLU A 102 5.64 23.94 15.89
N SER A 103 6.04 22.80 15.34
CA SER A 103 7.44 22.50 15.01
C SER A 103 7.74 22.37 13.52
N GLY A 104 6.74 22.38 12.63
CA GLY A 104 7.00 22.10 11.22
C GLY A 104 6.91 20.63 10.87
N ALA A 105 7.58 20.28 9.77
CA ALA A 105 7.87 18.89 9.44
C ALA A 105 8.69 18.25 10.58
N VAL A 106 8.21 17.11 11.06
CA VAL A 106 8.85 16.29 12.07
C VAL A 106 9.66 15.19 11.40
N GLU A 107 9.05 14.52 10.44
CA GLU A 107 9.62 13.33 9.82
C GLU A 107 9.06 13.11 8.42
N THR A 108 9.87 12.59 7.50
CA THR A 108 9.45 12.32 6.12
C THR A 108 9.76 10.89 5.74
N PHE A 109 8.76 10.21 5.20
CA PHE A 109 8.81 8.82 4.81
C PHE A 109 8.67 8.66 3.31
N SER A 110 9.63 7.95 2.71
CA SER A 110 9.54 7.38 1.36
C SER A 110 9.42 5.86 1.37
N GLU A 111 9.53 5.25 2.55
CA GLU A 111 9.41 3.81 2.77
C GLU A 111 8.79 3.52 4.15
N PHE A 112 8.30 2.31 4.33
CA PHE A 112 7.78 1.79 5.59
C PHE A 112 8.08 0.28 5.70
N LYS A 113 8.12 -0.23 6.93
CA LYS A 113 8.52 -1.61 7.25
C LYS A 113 7.45 -2.41 8.01
N SER A 114 6.22 -1.92 8.02
CA SER A 114 5.12 -2.58 8.72
C SER A 114 3.80 -2.25 8.05
N GLY A 115 3.38 -3.11 7.14
CA GLY A 115 2.10 -3.08 6.47
C GLY A 115 1.33 -4.37 6.75
N SER A 116 0.01 -4.27 6.91
CA SER A 116 -0.87 -5.41 7.01
C SER A 116 -2.16 -5.22 6.22
N ILE A 117 -2.65 -6.30 5.62
CA ILE A 117 -3.99 -6.38 5.05
C ILE A 117 -4.70 -7.54 5.75
N CYS A 118 -5.85 -7.25 6.34
CA CYS A 118 -6.70 -8.24 7.00
C CYS A 118 -8.06 -8.31 6.30
N PRO A 119 -8.69 -9.51 6.25
CA PRO A 119 -10.08 -9.62 5.83
C PRO A 119 -11.01 -8.97 6.86
N THR A 120 -12.12 -8.41 6.39
CA THR A 120 -13.26 -7.98 7.21
C THR A 120 -14.57 -8.13 6.43
N THR A 121 -15.69 -7.84 7.09
CA THR A 121 -17.01 -7.86 6.48
C THR A 121 -17.21 -6.65 5.56
N ARG A 122 -17.93 -6.86 4.46
CA ARG A 122 -18.11 -5.86 3.41
C ARG A 122 -18.70 -4.54 3.90
N ASP A 123 -19.55 -4.59 4.92
CA ASP A 123 -20.25 -3.44 5.51
C ASP A 123 -19.33 -2.50 6.29
N GLU A 124 -18.13 -2.94 6.67
CA GLU A 124 -17.14 -2.08 7.31
C GLU A 124 -16.34 -1.23 6.29
N ILE A 125 -16.28 -1.65 5.02
CA ILE A 125 -15.46 -0.98 4.01
C ILE A 125 -16.17 0.25 3.42
N GLY A 126 -15.44 1.37 3.29
CA GLY A 126 -15.94 2.60 2.70
C GLY A 126 -16.42 3.65 3.71
N GLY A 127 -16.54 3.29 4.98
CA GLY A 127 -17.02 4.19 6.03
C GLY A 127 -18.42 4.76 5.75
N LYS A 128 -18.74 5.90 6.37
CA LYS A 128 -20.08 6.50 6.33
C LYS A 128 -20.44 7.12 4.98
N ARG A 129 -19.45 7.49 4.17
CA ARG A 129 -19.65 8.29 2.94
C ARG A 129 -19.20 7.57 1.66
N ASN A 130 -18.52 6.44 1.78
CA ASN A 130 -17.88 5.75 0.65
C ASN A 130 -17.07 6.72 -0.25
N ALA A 131 -16.28 7.58 0.40
CA ALA A 131 -15.57 8.64 -0.30
C ALA A 131 -14.60 8.10 -1.35
N THR A 132 -14.43 8.87 -2.42
CA THR A 132 -13.57 8.57 -3.55
C THR A 132 -12.53 9.67 -3.74
N LEU A 133 -11.56 9.43 -4.62
CA LEU A 133 -10.62 10.47 -5.03
C LEU A 133 -11.35 11.69 -5.63
N THR A 134 -12.44 11.47 -6.36
CA THR A 134 -13.22 12.53 -6.99
C THR A 134 -13.86 13.46 -5.96
N ASP A 135 -14.31 12.93 -4.82
CA ASP A 135 -14.86 13.76 -3.72
C ASP A 135 -13.78 14.66 -3.13
N GLY A 136 -12.55 14.15 -3.01
CA GLY A 136 -11.37 14.94 -2.64
C GLY A 136 -11.10 16.06 -3.65
N ILE A 137 -11.13 15.76 -4.95
CA ILE A 137 -10.93 16.76 -6.01
C ILE A 137 -12.03 17.84 -5.97
N PHE A 138 -13.29 17.45 -5.84
CA PHE A 138 -14.42 18.39 -5.80
C PHE A 138 -14.38 19.30 -4.56
N SER A 139 -13.90 18.76 -3.44
CA SER A 139 -13.74 19.51 -2.19
C SER A 139 -12.48 20.39 -2.17
N ALA A 140 -11.54 20.16 -3.10
CA ALA A 140 -10.30 20.91 -3.21
C ALA A 140 -10.55 22.36 -3.66
N GLY A 141 -9.65 23.25 -3.25
CA GLY A 141 -9.70 24.67 -3.58
C GLY A 141 -10.54 25.52 -2.61
N GLY A 142 -10.23 26.81 -2.56
CA GLY A 142 -10.78 27.76 -1.57
C GLY A 142 -12.29 28.06 -1.68
N ARG A 143 -12.98 27.55 -2.71
CA ARG A 143 -14.45 27.61 -2.84
C ARG A 143 -15.13 26.23 -2.82
N GLY A 144 -14.35 25.15 -2.68
CA GLY A 144 -14.92 23.81 -2.55
C GLY A 144 -15.77 23.70 -1.28
N PRO A 145 -16.75 22.80 -1.25
CA PRO A 145 -17.60 22.58 -0.08
C PRO A 145 -16.77 22.38 1.20
N LYS A 146 -17.36 22.75 2.35
CA LYS A 146 -16.75 22.52 3.65
C LYS A 146 -16.54 21.02 3.85
N VAL A 147 -15.35 20.62 4.28
CA VAL A 147 -15.09 19.24 4.70
C VAL A 147 -15.95 18.97 5.95
N PRO A 148 -16.71 17.87 6.01
CA PRO A 148 -17.47 17.52 7.22
C PRO A 148 -16.56 17.39 8.43
N ASP A 149 -17.09 17.67 9.63
CA ASP A 149 -16.29 17.63 10.87
C ASP A 149 -15.69 16.23 11.15
N GLY A 150 -16.29 15.17 10.60
CA GLY A 150 -15.77 13.81 10.68
C GLY A 150 -14.76 13.44 9.58
N GLY A 151 -14.48 14.31 8.61
CA GLY A 151 -13.73 14.01 7.39
C GLY A 151 -14.57 13.36 6.29
N LEU A 152 -14.03 13.30 5.08
CA LEU A 152 -14.71 12.62 3.96
C LEU A 152 -14.63 11.10 4.12
N MET A 153 -13.56 10.58 4.73
CA MET A 153 -13.37 9.13 4.97
C MET A 153 -13.85 8.68 6.35
N GLU A 154 -14.79 9.40 6.97
CA GLU A 154 -15.28 9.07 8.32
C GLU A 154 -15.78 7.62 8.41
N GLY A 155 -15.25 6.86 9.37
CA GLY A 155 -15.62 5.46 9.59
C GLY A 155 -14.85 4.45 8.72
N GLU A 156 -13.93 4.88 7.86
CA GLU A 156 -13.05 3.95 7.16
C GLU A 156 -12.17 3.18 8.19
N PRO A 157 -12.13 1.85 8.14
CA PRO A 157 -11.47 1.04 9.17
C PRO A 157 -9.94 1.01 9.01
N GLY A 158 -9.43 1.16 7.78
CA GLY A 158 -8.00 1.15 7.51
C GLY A 158 -7.30 2.46 7.88
N ARG A 159 -6.01 2.38 8.20
CA ARG A 159 -5.22 3.49 8.76
C ARG A 159 -3.75 3.45 8.33
N ILE A 160 -3.16 4.64 8.23
CA ILE A 160 -1.71 4.86 8.26
C ILE A 160 -1.42 5.54 9.59
N ASN A 161 -0.66 4.89 10.46
CA ASN A 161 -0.32 5.40 11.79
C ASN A 161 1.16 5.76 11.85
N HIS A 162 1.47 6.89 12.47
CA HIS A 162 2.84 7.26 12.83
C HIS A 162 3.15 6.78 14.25
N PHE A 163 4.31 6.16 14.41
CA PHE A 163 4.85 5.74 15.70
C PHE A 163 6.11 6.55 15.99
N PRO A 164 6.00 7.66 16.76
CA PRO A 164 7.12 8.56 17.00
C PRO A 164 8.33 7.89 17.65
N GLU A 165 8.12 6.97 18.58
CA GLU A 165 9.19 6.28 19.30
C GLU A 165 10.01 5.35 18.41
N GLU A 166 9.39 4.80 17.37
CA GLU A 166 10.01 3.87 16.43
C GLU A 166 10.47 4.55 15.14
N HIS A 167 10.18 5.85 14.96
CA HIS A 167 10.46 6.59 13.73
C HIS A 167 9.91 5.85 12.50
N SER A 168 8.65 5.40 12.60
CA SER A 168 8.05 4.48 11.63
C SER A 168 6.61 4.83 11.26
N LEU A 169 6.20 4.36 10.07
CA LEU A 169 4.80 4.33 9.64
C LEU A 169 4.33 2.87 9.62
N LEU A 170 3.12 2.65 10.16
CA LEU A 170 2.41 1.40 10.07
C LEU A 170 1.17 1.57 9.19
N ILE A 171 1.03 0.71 8.18
CA ILE A 171 -0.15 0.65 7.33
C ILE A 171 -1.01 -0.54 7.74
N ALA A 172 -2.25 -0.31 8.17
CA ALA A 172 -3.22 -1.35 8.48
C ALA A 172 -4.43 -1.18 7.56
N LEU A 173 -4.62 -2.11 6.64
CA LEU A 173 -5.72 -2.10 5.68
C LEU A 173 -6.68 -3.24 5.98
N LEU A 174 -7.96 -2.98 5.73
CA LEU A 174 -8.98 -4.02 5.75
C LEU A 174 -9.60 -4.11 4.36
N VAL A 175 -9.93 -5.33 3.95
CA VAL A 175 -10.61 -5.61 2.68
C VAL A 175 -11.69 -6.66 2.91
N ASP A 176 -12.71 -6.66 2.05
CA ASP A 176 -13.72 -7.71 2.04
C ASP A 176 -13.09 -9.12 1.93
N GLU A 177 -13.64 -10.11 2.65
CA GLU A 177 -13.16 -11.50 2.66
C GLU A 177 -12.95 -12.11 1.25
N VAL A 178 -13.90 -11.89 0.34
CA VAL A 178 -13.80 -12.44 -1.03
C VAL A 178 -12.68 -11.76 -1.82
N VAL A 179 -12.42 -10.48 -1.56
CA VAL A 179 -11.29 -9.75 -2.13
C VAL A 179 -9.97 -10.23 -1.51
N PHE A 180 -9.96 -10.49 -0.20
CA PHE A 180 -8.80 -10.99 0.52
C PHE A 180 -8.32 -12.34 -0.04
N ASP A 181 -9.21 -13.30 -0.24
CA ASP A 181 -8.87 -14.62 -0.77
C ASP A 181 -8.25 -14.55 -2.17
N LYS A 182 -8.77 -13.65 -3.02
CA LYS A 182 -8.18 -13.37 -4.33
C LYS A 182 -6.80 -12.75 -4.20
N LEU A 183 -6.63 -11.83 -3.25
CA LEU A 183 -5.35 -11.17 -3.01
C LEU A 183 -4.28 -12.14 -2.53
N VAL A 184 -4.60 -13.07 -1.63
CA VAL A 184 -3.68 -14.14 -1.18
C VAL A 184 -3.14 -14.95 -2.38
N ASN A 185 -4.03 -15.32 -3.31
CA ASN A 185 -3.65 -16.04 -4.53
C ASN A 185 -2.75 -15.21 -5.46
N ILE A 186 -3.03 -13.91 -5.60
CA ILE A 186 -2.23 -12.98 -6.41
C ILE A 186 -0.84 -12.81 -5.80
N VAL A 187 -0.77 -12.52 -4.50
CA VAL A 187 0.47 -12.28 -3.75
C VAL A 187 1.42 -13.46 -3.86
N SER A 188 0.87 -14.67 -3.78
CA SER A 188 1.66 -15.92 -3.86
C SER A 188 2.35 -16.14 -5.21
N ARG A 189 1.92 -15.44 -6.27
CA ARG A 189 2.38 -15.68 -7.66
C ARG A 189 3.02 -14.46 -8.32
N ALA A 190 2.83 -13.28 -7.73
CA ALA A 190 3.32 -12.02 -8.29
C ALA A 190 4.84 -11.87 -8.14
N ALA A 191 5.50 -11.38 -9.20
CA ALA A 191 6.91 -10.99 -9.13
C ALA A 191 7.07 -9.65 -8.39
N SER A 192 6.23 -8.68 -8.72
CA SER A 192 6.14 -7.39 -8.03
C SER A 192 4.67 -6.95 -7.95
N ILE A 193 4.35 -6.24 -6.87
CA ILE A 193 3.00 -5.76 -6.57
C ILE A 193 3.09 -4.28 -6.24
N GLN A 194 2.21 -3.49 -6.84
CA GLN A 194 1.96 -2.11 -6.45
C GLN A 194 0.53 -1.98 -5.95
N LEU A 195 0.36 -1.43 -4.76
CA LEU A 195 -0.92 -1.07 -4.19
C LEU A 195 -1.24 0.39 -4.53
N THR A 196 -2.50 0.66 -4.82
CA THR A 196 -3.06 2.01 -4.85
C THR A 196 -3.93 2.17 -3.62
N LEU A 197 -3.55 3.10 -2.75
CA LEU A 197 -4.29 3.44 -1.54
C LEU A 197 -5.05 4.75 -1.74
N LEU A 198 -6.23 4.85 -1.15
CA LEU A 198 -6.93 6.10 -0.94
C LEU A 198 -6.75 6.50 0.53
N CYS A 199 -6.16 7.67 0.78
CA CYS A 199 -5.78 8.11 2.12
C CYS A 199 -6.25 9.54 2.40
N GLU A 200 -6.75 9.82 3.60
CA GLU A 200 -7.15 11.17 4.00
C GLU A 200 -5.93 11.96 4.50
N LEU A 201 -5.33 12.76 3.61
CA LEU A 201 -4.05 13.46 3.81
C LEU A 201 -4.14 14.92 3.36
N PHE A 202 -3.26 15.77 3.90
CA PHE A 202 -3.01 17.11 3.35
C PHE A 202 -2.10 17.00 2.10
N GLU A 203 -2.16 17.97 1.20
CA GLU A 203 -1.29 18.01 0.02
C GLU A 203 -0.58 19.36 -0.10
N GLY A 204 0.67 19.33 -0.56
CA GLY A 204 1.50 20.46 -1.02
C GLY A 204 0.77 21.46 -1.94
N GLU A 205 0.88 22.78 -1.76
CA GLU A 205 0.37 23.74 -2.76
C GLU A 205 1.31 23.76 -3.98
N VAL A 206 2.63 23.71 -3.74
CA VAL A 206 3.63 23.63 -4.81
C VAL A 206 3.47 22.30 -5.55
N SER A 207 3.25 21.22 -4.80
CA SER A 207 2.90 19.89 -5.34
C SER A 207 1.59 19.91 -6.14
N ALA A 208 0.55 20.61 -5.70
CA ALA A 208 -0.72 20.69 -6.43
C ALA A 208 -0.64 21.55 -7.71
N ALA A 209 0.23 22.56 -7.74
CA ALA A 209 0.35 23.52 -8.85
C ALA A 209 1.38 23.13 -9.93
N LEU A 210 2.42 22.37 -9.60
CA LEU A 210 3.58 22.11 -10.48
C LEU A 210 3.89 20.63 -10.75
N SER A 211 3.12 19.66 -10.22
CA SER A 211 3.49 18.25 -10.34
C SER A 211 3.31 17.68 -11.75
N GLY A 212 4.44 17.49 -12.44
CA GLY A 212 4.61 16.33 -13.32
C GLY A 212 4.58 15.03 -12.50
N PRO A 213 4.47 13.85 -13.15
CA PRO A 213 4.39 12.58 -12.43
C PRO A 213 5.64 12.34 -11.56
N GLY A 214 5.46 12.23 -10.23
CA GLY A 214 6.46 11.66 -9.31
C GLY A 214 7.12 12.58 -8.26
N GLN A 215 6.53 13.72 -7.89
CA GLN A 215 7.08 14.58 -6.81
C GLN A 215 6.05 15.12 -5.81
N SER A 216 4.84 14.57 -5.74
CA SER A 216 3.86 15.05 -4.77
C SER A 216 4.31 14.74 -3.34
N GLU A 217 4.20 15.73 -2.46
CA GLU A 217 4.39 15.59 -1.03
C GLU A 217 3.04 15.67 -0.31
N TYR A 218 2.71 14.63 0.45
CA TYR A 218 1.51 14.55 1.28
C TYR A 218 1.84 14.73 2.75
N GLY A 219 0.92 15.35 3.48
CA GLY A 219 1.08 15.71 4.88
C GLY A 219 0.19 14.87 5.79
N LEU A 220 0.79 14.28 6.82
CA LEU A 220 0.12 13.68 7.97
C LEU A 220 0.26 14.61 9.18
N LEU A 221 -0.82 15.30 9.55
CA LEU A 221 -0.83 16.16 10.73
C LEU A 221 -0.87 15.31 12.00
N LEU A 222 0.07 15.55 12.91
CA LEU A 222 -0.02 15.11 14.30
C LEU A 222 -0.77 16.17 15.10
N SER A 223 -1.96 15.82 15.57
CA SER A 223 -2.74 16.64 16.50
C SER A 223 -3.05 15.83 17.76
N GLU A 224 -3.46 16.50 18.85
CA GLU A 224 -3.86 15.81 20.08
C GLU A 224 -4.91 14.72 19.76
N GLY A 225 -4.56 13.46 20.08
CA GLY A 225 -5.42 12.31 19.86
C GLY A 225 -5.51 11.78 18.42
N LYS A 226 -4.80 12.36 17.45
CA LYS A 226 -4.78 11.88 16.05
C LYS A 226 -3.34 11.76 15.54
N HIS A 227 -2.84 10.53 15.55
CA HIS A 227 -1.54 10.13 14.99
C HIS A 227 -1.69 9.28 13.72
N TYR A 228 -2.84 9.40 13.04
CA TYR A 228 -3.18 8.55 11.93
C TYR A 228 -3.99 9.26 10.84
N ALA A 229 -3.78 8.81 9.60
CA ALA A 229 -4.66 9.05 8.47
C ALA A 229 -5.53 7.83 8.22
N ARG A 230 -6.76 8.04 7.77
CA ARG A 230 -7.61 6.95 7.31
C ARG A 230 -7.16 6.50 5.94
N ALA A 231 -7.22 5.20 5.67
CA ALA A 231 -6.72 4.60 4.45
C ALA A 231 -7.59 3.44 3.99
N ARG A 232 -7.73 3.28 2.68
CA ARG A 232 -8.42 2.17 2.02
C ARG A 232 -7.58 1.63 0.87
N LEU A 233 -7.60 0.32 0.67
CA LEU A 233 -7.07 -0.27 -0.56
C LEU A 233 -8.04 0.02 -1.72
N ASP A 234 -7.58 0.78 -2.72
CA ASP A 234 -8.40 1.21 -3.86
C ASP A 234 -8.06 0.42 -5.13
N GLY A 235 -6.84 -0.11 -5.23
CA GLY A 235 -6.43 -0.93 -6.36
C GLY A 235 -5.14 -1.71 -6.14
N ILE A 236 -4.93 -2.74 -6.97
CA ILE A 236 -3.71 -3.57 -6.99
C ILE A 236 -3.26 -3.70 -8.43
N THR A 237 -1.97 -3.46 -8.68
CA THR A 237 -1.31 -3.70 -9.95
C THR A 237 -0.23 -4.76 -9.76
N VAL A 238 -0.20 -5.75 -10.63
CA VAL A 238 0.75 -6.87 -10.57
C VAL A 238 1.67 -6.81 -11.78
N PHE A 239 2.97 -6.85 -11.53
CA PHE A 239 3.98 -6.86 -12.58
C PHE A 239 4.67 -8.24 -12.62
N GLY A 240 4.55 -8.91 -13.76
CA GLY A 240 5.18 -10.21 -14.02
C GLY A 240 4.61 -11.38 -13.19
N ASN A 241 4.85 -12.60 -13.68
CA ASN A 241 4.57 -13.83 -12.94
C ASN A 241 5.88 -14.40 -12.41
N LYS A 242 5.96 -14.75 -11.13
CA LYS A 242 7.02 -15.64 -10.66
C LYS A 242 6.79 -17.02 -11.30
N PRO A 243 7.82 -17.67 -11.89
CA PRO A 243 7.73 -19.10 -12.11
C PRO A 243 7.49 -19.75 -10.74
N ALA A 244 6.52 -20.65 -10.64
CA ALA A 244 6.15 -21.28 -9.38
C ALA A 244 7.34 -22.11 -8.86
N LEU A 245 8.14 -21.52 -7.96
CA LEU A 245 9.08 -22.24 -7.12
C LEU A 245 8.30 -22.70 -5.90
N VAL A 246 7.75 -23.90 -6.01
CA VAL A 246 7.15 -24.59 -4.86
C VAL A 246 8.31 -25.06 -3.99
N GLU A 247 8.84 -24.19 -3.15
CA GLU A 247 9.80 -24.59 -2.12
C GLU A 247 9.01 -25.07 -0.90
N TYR A 248 8.70 -26.37 -0.87
CA TYR A 248 8.22 -27.02 0.35
C TYR A 248 9.37 -27.00 1.38
N ARG A 249 9.36 -26.04 2.32
CA ARG A 249 10.09 -26.22 3.58
C ARG A 249 9.28 -27.15 4.46
N TYR A 250 9.57 -28.43 4.34
CA TYR A 250 9.22 -29.42 5.35
C TYR A 250 10.03 -29.10 6.62
N GLN A 251 9.35 -28.78 7.72
CA GLN A 251 9.93 -28.87 9.07
C GLN A 251 9.59 -30.27 9.59
N PRO A 252 10.56 -31.17 9.81
CA PRO A 252 10.29 -32.48 10.37
C PRO A 252 9.89 -32.34 11.84
N SER A 253 8.76 -32.90 12.21
CA SER A 253 8.53 -33.41 13.56
C SER A 253 8.45 -34.93 13.45
N ASP A 254 9.46 -35.59 14.04
CA ASP A 254 9.74 -37.03 14.10
C ASP A 254 10.42 -37.73 12.90
N PRO A 255 11.35 -38.70 13.15
CA PRO A 255 12.26 -39.24 12.14
C PRO A 255 11.83 -40.56 11.47
N ASP A 256 10.62 -41.08 11.71
CA ASP A 256 10.28 -42.47 11.34
C ASP A 256 9.07 -42.66 10.40
N GLU A 257 8.80 -41.74 9.45
CA GLU A 257 7.89 -42.04 8.34
C GLU A 257 8.46 -41.59 6.99
N ALA A 258 9.21 -42.50 6.36
CA ALA A 258 9.61 -42.41 4.96
C ALA A 258 8.57 -43.07 4.04
N HIS A 259 8.46 -42.48 2.85
CA HIS A 259 7.80 -42.94 1.60
C HIS A 259 6.40 -42.39 1.31
N ILE A 260 6.37 -41.29 0.55
CA ILE A 260 5.31 -41.06 -0.45
C ILE A 260 5.95 -40.68 -1.79
N SER A 261 5.48 -41.36 -2.82
CA SER A 261 5.92 -41.41 -4.21
C SER A 261 5.97 -40.05 -4.92
N LEU A 262 7.12 -39.78 -5.53
CA LEU A 262 7.39 -38.67 -6.45
C LEU A 262 7.16 -39.11 -7.90
N GLU A 263 5.92 -39.48 -8.25
CA GLU A 263 5.53 -39.79 -9.62
C GLU A 263 4.15 -39.19 -9.93
N GLN A 264 4.10 -37.88 -10.19
CA GLN A 264 2.99 -37.31 -10.97
C GLN A 264 3.26 -35.93 -11.60
N SER A 265 4.47 -35.37 -11.50
CA SER A 265 4.80 -34.05 -12.06
C SER A 265 5.59 -34.07 -13.38
N VAL A 266 5.97 -35.23 -13.92
CA VAL A 266 6.77 -35.30 -15.16
C VAL A 266 5.91 -35.45 -16.44
N ALA A 267 4.70 -36.01 -16.35
CA ALA A 267 3.88 -36.27 -17.53
C ALA A 267 3.19 -35.04 -18.15
N SER A 268 3.02 -33.93 -17.41
CA SER A 268 2.35 -32.72 -17.92
C SER A 268 3.32 -31.67 -18.50
N LEU A 269 4.63 -31.82 -18.24
CA LEU A 269 5.68 -30.97 -18.80
C LEU A 269 6.07 -31.39 -20.22
N ASP A 270 6.07 -32.70 -20.51
CA ASP A 270 6.43 -33.22 -21.85
C ASP A 270 5.43 -32.84 -22.93
N HIS A 271 4.12 -32.84 -22.63
CA HIS A 271 3.09 -32.54 -23.62
C HIS A 271 3.10 -31.05 -24.03
N ARG A 272 3.49 -30.13 -23.14
CA ARG A 272 3.59 -28.69 -23.44
C ARG A 272 4.87 -28.36 -24.20
N LEU A 273 5.98 -29.04 -23.90
CA LEU A 273 7.24 -28.88 -24.64
C LEU A 273 7.13 -29.40 -26.09
N GLN A 274 6.42 -30.51 -26.31
CA GLN A 274 6.17 -31.00 -27.67
C GLN A 274 5.36 -30.01 -28.53
N HIS A 275 4.33 -29.36 -27.98
CA HIS A 275 3.56 -28.36 -28.74
C HIS A 275 4.38 -27.12 -29.13
N ILE A 276 5.27 -26.68 -28.24
CA ILE A 276 6.16 -25.54 -28.52
C ILE A 276 7.17 -25.91 -29.61
N LEU A 277 7.73 -27.13 -29.57
CA LEU A 277 8.67 -27.59 -30.58
C LEU A 277 8.02 -27.70 -31.97
N TRP A 278 6.80 -28.23 -32.07
CA TRP A 278 6.06 -28.31 -33.33
C TRP A 278 5.73 -26.93 -33.91
N ALA A 279 5.38 -25.95 -33.06
CA ALA A 279 5.12 -24.59 -33.50
C ALA A 279 6.38 -23.93 -34.08
N LEU A 280 7.54 -24.13 -33.47
CA LEU A 280 8.81 -23.60 -33.96
C LEU A 280 9.23 -24.22 -35.30
N ILE A 281 9.04 -25.54 -35.48
CA ILE A 281 9.32 -26.22 -36.74
C ILE A 281 8.41 -25.69 -37.86
N ALA A 282 7.13 -25.47 -37.59
CA ALA A 282 6.19 -24.92 -38.57
C ALA A 282 6.56 -23.49 -38.99
N ILE A 283 6.99 -22.64 -38.05
CA ILE A 283 7.45 -21.28 -38.34
C ILE A 283 8.73 -21.30 -39.19
N ALA A 284 9.69 -22.17 -38.86
CA ALA A 284 10.92 -22.31 -39.63
C ALA A 284 10.65 -22.78 -41.07
N ALA A 285 9.76 -23.75 -41.26
CA ALA A 285 9.37 -24.21 -42.59
C ALA A 285 8.67 -23.12 -43.42
N LEU A 286 7.83 -22.29 -42.79
CA LEU A 286 7.15 -21.18 -43.44
C LEU A 286 8.16 -20.10 -43.89
N LEU A 287 9.15 -19.79 -43.06
CA LEU A 287 10.22 -18.84 -43.39
C LEU A 287 11.08 -19.33 -44.57
N VAL A 288 11.42 -20.62 -44.60
CA VAL A 288 12.16 -21.21 -45.72
C VAL A 288 11.35 -21.14 -47.02
N MET A 289 10.03 -21.40 -46.98
CA MET A 289 9.17 -21.24 -48.15
C MET A 289 9.05 -19.80 -48.65
N ILE A 290 9.07 -18.82 -47.75
CA ILE A 290 9.04 -17.40 -48.14
C ILE A 290 10.36 -16.97 -48.78
N ILE A 291 11.49 -17.48 -48.29
CA ILE A 291 12.82 -17.14 -48.83
C ILE A 291 13.07 -17.80 -50.21
N LEU A 292 12.45 -18.95 -50.48
CA LEU A 292 12.61 -19.70 -51.74
C LEU A 292 11.64 -19.28 -52.85
N ARG A 293 10.80 -18.25 -52.63
CA ARG A 293 9.80 -17.76 -53.58
C ARG A 293 10.19 -16.40 -54.15
#